data_AF-A0A7J4QIZ8-F1
#
_entry.id   AF-A0A7J4QIZ8-F1
#
_cell.length_a   1.000
_cell.length_b   1.000
_cell.length_c   1.000
_cell.angle_alpha   90.00
_cell.angle_beta   90.00
_cell.angle_gamma   90.00
#
_symmetry.space_group_name_H-M   'P 1'
#
loop_
_entity.id
_entity.type
_entity.pdbx_description
1 polymer ?
#
loop_
_entity_poly.entity_id
_entity_poly.type
_entity_poly.pdbx_seq_one_letter_code
_entity_poly.pdbx_strand_id
1 'polypeptide(L)' 'MCAAGDIIITEAHADGAPEDYIELKNTGSQACSLEGWQLYDQGKADDGVGDLTFG' A
#
# COMPACT_ATOMS: atom_id res chain seq x y z
N MET A 1 4.48 13.45 14.44
CA MET A 1 3.59 13.13 13.30
C MET A 1 4.14 11.96 12.51
N CYS A 2 3.28 11.10 11.96
CA CYS A 2 3.66 10.12 10.95
C CYS A 2 3.97 10.85 9.63
N ALA A 3 5.06 10.51 8.94
CA ALA A 3 5.33 10.99 7.59
C ALA A 3 4.92 9.94 6.56
N ALA A 4 4.38 10.37 5.42
CA ALA A 4 4.07 9.43 4.33
C ALA A 4 5.30 8.62 3.88
N GLY A 5 6.49 9.22 3.94
CA GLY A 5 7.76 8.54 3.65
C GLY A 5 8.19 7.48 4.67
N ASP A 6 7.52 7.38 5.83
CA ASP A 6 7.75 6.31 6.81
C ASP A 6 7.04 5.00 6.40
N ILE A 7 6.09 5.06 5.47
CA ILE A 7 5.39 3.88 4.92
C ILE A 7 6.07 3.49 3.62
N ILE A 8 6.71 2.32 3.61
CA ILE A 8 7.43 1.79 2.46
C ILE A 8 6.84 0.46 2.02
N ILE A 9 7.00 0.14 0.74
CA ILE A 9 6.80 -1.21 0.22
C ILE A 9 8.12 -1.96 0.40
N THR A 10 8.11 -3.05 1.16
CA THR A 10 9.31 -3.87 1.41
C THR A 10 9.35 -5.14 0.55
N GLU A 11 8.20 -5.60 0.07
CA GLU A 11 8.09 -6.78 -0.78
C GLU A 11 6.92 -6.64 -1.77
N ALA A 12 7.14 -7.15 -2.98
CA ALA A 12 6.09 -7.41 -3.96
C ALA A 12 6.21 -8.89 -4.36
N HIS A 13 5.24 -9.69 -3.93
CA HIS A 13 5.24 -11.14 -4.12
C HIS A 13 4.11 -11.53 -5.07
N ALA A 14 4.47 -11.90 -6.29
CA ALA A 14 3.54 -12.13 -7.41
C ALA A 14 3.36 -13.62 -7.77
N ASP A 15 3.73 -14.53 -6.87
CA ASP A 15 3.58 -15.98 -7.09
C ASP A 15 3.41 -16.72 -5.74
N GLY A 16 2.22 -16.61 -5.12
CA GLY A 16 1.97 -17.13 -3.76
C GLY A 16 0.75 -18.07 -3.63
N ALA A 17 0.90 -19.11 -2.79
CA ALA A 17 -0.23 -19.80 -2.13
C ALA A 17 -0.18 -19.46 -0.62
N PRO A 18 -1.21 -18.83 -0.04
CA PRO A 18 -2.58 -18.79 -0.53
C PRO A 18 -2.90 -17.70 -1.58
N GLU A 19 -2.22 -16.56 -1.63
CA GLU A 19 -2.39 -15.54 -2.70
C GLU A 19 -1.13 -14.65 -2.86
N ASP A 20 -1.09 -13.88 -3.94
CA ASP A 20 -0.14 -12.76 -4.16
C ASP A 20 -0.37 -11.62 -3.16
N TYR A 21 0.70 -10.90 -2.80
CA TYR A 21 0.62 -9.80 -1.84
C TYR A 21 1.68 -8.71 -2.07
N ILE A 22 1.41 -7.55 -1.46
CA ILE A 22 2.37 -6.45 -1.29
C ILE A 22 2.52 -6.21 0.21
N GLU A 23 3.76 -6.11 0.70
CA GLU A 23 4.05 -5.81 2.10
C GLU A 23 4.23 -4.29 2.30
N LEU A 24 3.44 -3.71 3.20
CA LEU A 24 3.62 -2.35 3.69
C LEU A 24 4.26 -2.36 5.07
N LYS A 25 5.33 -1.58 5.24
CA LYS A 25 6.02 -1.42 6.52
C LYS A 25 6.07 0.02 6.95
N ASN A 26 5.63 0.26 8.18
CA ASN A 26 5.88 1.51 8.89
C ASN A 26 7.28 1.46 9.54
N THR A 27 8.21 2.26 9.05
CA THR A 27 9.57 2.41 9.59
C THR A 27 9.69 3.55 10.60
N GLY A 28 8.63 4.34 10.78
CA GLY A 28 8.55 5.41 11.76
C GLY A 28 8.33 4.89 13.18
N SER A 29 8.46 5.80 14.16
CA SER A 29 8.25 5.51 15.57
C SER A 29 6.81 5.75 16.06
N GLN A 30 5.91 6.16 15.15
CA GLN A 30 4.53 6.53 15.45
C GLN A 30 3.56 5.71 14.60
N ALA A 31 2.37 5.44 15.14
CA ALA A 31 1.29 4.87 14.35
C ALA A 31 0.90 5.82 13.20
N CYS A 32 0.62 5.24 12.04
CA CYS A 32 0.23 5.93 10.82
C CYS A 32 -1.14 5.41 10.40
N SER A 33 -2.12 6.30 10.25
CA SER A 33 -3.37 5.92 9.59
C SER A 33 -3.12 5.80 8.10
N LEU A 34 -3.64 4.72 7.51
CA LEU A 34 -3.70 4.53 6.07
C LEU A 34 -5.09 4.85 5.50
N GLU A 35 -6.04 5.30 6.32
CA GLU A 35 -7.39 5.64 5.87
C GLU A 35 -7.33 6.65 4.71
N GLY A 36 -8.01 6.32 3.61
CA GLY A 36 -8.03 7.07 2.35
C GLY A 36 -6.79 6.90 1.47
N TRP A 37 -5.77 6.13 1.86
CA TRP A 37 -4.64 5.83 0.98
C TRP A 37 -5.10 4.97 -0.19
N GLN A 38 -4.44 5.13 -1.33
CA GLN A 38 -4.71 4.39 -2.54
C GLN A 38 -3.43 3.70 -3.02
N LEU A 39 -3.53 2.44 -3.39
CA LEU A 39 -2.46 1.67 -4.02
C LEU A 39 -2.90 1.28 -5.44
N TYR A 40 -2.12 1.70 -6.43
CA TYR A 40 -2.38 1.55 -7.85
C TYR A 40 -1.05 1.45 -8.62
N ASP A 41 -1.08 0.89 -9.83
CA ASP A 41 0.10 0.79 -10.71
C ASP A 41 0.33 2.09 -11.53
N GLN A 42 1.37 2.14 -12.36
CA GLN A 42 1.60 3.33 -13.19
C GLN A 42 0.53 3.45 -14.29
N GLY A 43 -0.42 4.38 -14.14
CA GLY A 43 -1.37 4.61 -15.23
C GLY A 43 -2.38 5.72 -15.02
N LYS A 44 -3.03 5.78 -13.85
CA LYS A 44 -3.99 6.80 -13.41
C LYS A 44 -4.50 6.41 -12.03
N ALA A 45 -4.91 7.40 -11.23
CA ALA A 45 -5.82 7.13 -10.14
C ALA A 45 -7.22 6.89 -10.72
N ASP A 46 -7.81 5.75 -10.39
CA ASP A 46 -9.22 5.37 -10.53
C ASP A 46 -9.82 5.44 -11.95
N ASP A 47 -9.75 4.33 -12.68
CA ASP A 47 -10.64 4.02 -13.81
C ASP A 47 -11.80 3.08 -13.43
N GLY A 48 -11.97 2.80 -12.13
CA GLY A 48 -13.00 1.91 -11.60
C GLY A 48 -12.65 0.41 -11.67
N VAL A 49 -11.44 0.02 -12.06
CA VAL A 49 -11.01 -1.39 -12.11
C VAL A 49 -9.59 -1.56 -11.53
N GLY A 50 -9.46 -2.10 -10.31
CA GLY A 50 -8.19 -2.66 -9.83
C GLY A 50 -7.45 -1.89 -8.72
N ASP A 51 -7.96 -0.74 -8.26
CA ASP A 51 -7.32 0.06 -7.21
C ASP A 51 -7.74 -0.36 -5.80
N LEU A 52 -6.77 -0.46 -4.88
CA LEU A 52 -7.03 -0.73 -3.46
C LEU A 52 -7.07 0.59 -2.68
N THR A 53 -8.23 0.89 -2.08
CA THR A 53 -8.37 1.99 -1.12
C THR A 53 -8.45 1.45 0.30
N PHE A 54 -7.60 1.96 1.17
CA PHE A 54 -7.59 1.63 2.59
C PHE A 54 -8.66 2.48 3.31
N GLY A 55 -9.59 1.87 4.03
CA GLY A 55 -10.70 2.57 4.70
C GLY A 55 -11.25 1.81 5.89
#